data_AF-V9WAV3-F1
#
_entry.id   AF-V9WAV3-F1
#
_cell.length_a   1.000
_cell.length_b   1.000
_cell.length_c   1.000
_cell.angle_alpha   90.00
_cell.angle_beta   90.00
_cell.angle_gamma   90.00
#
_symmetry.space_group_name_H-M   'P 1'
#
loop_
_entity.id
_entity.type
_entity.pdbx_description
1 polymer ?
#
loop_
_entity_poly.entity_id
_entity_poly.type
_entity_poly.pdbx_seq_one_letter_code
_entity_poly.pdbx_strand_id
1 'polypeptide(L)'
;MPQKEFRSFAAQNSFVSLDDLAGVDDFPGGIEEAVIEPENKKQEPKPEPLKEKHLYAVPLDETKWFRENELSGLGLYAMIPVNVPDIEKAKAVMRKIAEKE
;
A
#
# COMPACT_ATOMS: atom_id res chain seq x y z
N MET A 1 2.34 7.90 7.00
CA MET A 1 1.88 9.01 6.15
C MET A 1 0.44 9.33 6.50
N PRO A 2 -0.02 10.59 6.50
CA PRO A 2 -1.42 10.90 6.75
C PRO A 2 -2.31 10.49 5.56
N GLN A 3 -3.60 10.23 5.84
CA GLN A 3 -4.53 9.62 4.87
C GLN A 3 -4.65 10.39 3.54
N LYS A 4 -4.71 11.73 3.60
CA LYS A 4 -4.94 12.56 2.41
C LYS A 4 -3.78 12.46 1.42
N GLU A 5 -2.56 12.50 1.95
CA GLU A 5 -1.34 12.32 1.18
C GLU A 5 -1.28 10.91 0.60
N PHE A 6 -1.59 9.90 1.42
CA PHE A 6 -1.63 8.50 0.98
C PHE A 6 -2.50 8.32 -0.26
N ARG A 7 -3.77 8.76 -0.23
CA ARG A 7 -4.68 8.63 -1.38
C ARG A 7 -4.15 9.32 -2.63
N SER A 8 -3.59 10.52 -2.46
CA SER A 8 -3.07 11.31 -3.58
C SER A 8 -1.89 10.63 -4.28
N PHE A 9 -1.02 9.96 -3.51
CA PHE A 9 0.13 9.23 -4.04
C PHE A 9 -0.22 7.83 -4.54
N ALA A 10 -1.15 7.14 -3.88
CA ALA A 10 -1.59 5.80 -4.29
C ALA A 10 -2.21 5.83 -5.69
N ALA A 11 -3.04 6.85 -5.99
CA ALA A 11 -3.62 7.05 -7.31
C ALA A 11 -2.58 7.19 -8.45
N GLN A 12 -1.35 7.57 -8.11
CA GLN A 12 -0.23 7.75 -9.03
C GLN A 12 0.71 6.54 -9.09
N ASN A 13 0.28 5.36 -8.60
CA ASN A 13 1.08 4.14 -8.58
C ASN A 13 2.44 4.32 -7.87
N SER A 14 2.45 5.13 -6.80
CA SER A 14 3.69 5.45 -6.06
C SER A 14 4.07 4.42 -4.99
N PHE A 15 3.22 3.40 -4.78
CA PHE A 15 3.41 2.38 -3.73
C PHE A 15 3.42 0.97 -4.29
N VAL A 16 4.19 0.11 -3.64
CA VAL A 16 4.20 -1.33 -3.91
C VAL A 16 2.89 -1.93 -3.37
N SER A 17 2.24 -2.78 -4.16
CA SER A 17 1.10 -3.57 -3.67
C SER A 17 1.54 -4.49 -2.52
N LEU A 18 0.69 -4.58 -1.50
CA LEU A 18 0.85 -5.38 -0.30
C LEU A 18 -0.07 -6.62 -0.28
N ASP A 19 -0.73 -6.94 -1.40
CA ASP A 19 -1.69 -8.05 -1.48
C ASP A 19 -1.06 -9.42 -1.15
N ASP A 20 0.26 -9.55 -1.28
CA ASP A 20 1.02 -10.75 -0.89
C ASP A 20 1.32 -10.83 0.61
N LEU A 21 1.06 -9.75 1.36
CA LEU A 21 1.37 -9.62 2.79
C LEU A 21 0.14 -9.77 3.68
N ALA A 22 -0.99 -9.23 3.23
CA ALA A 22 -2.28 -9.30 3.92
C ALA A 22 -3.39 -9.44 2.87
N GLY A 23 -4.49 -10.09 3.23
CA GLY A 23 -5.65 -10.13 2.37
C GLY A 23 -6.14 -8.71 2.11
N VAL A 24 -6.61 -8.44 0.89
CA VAL A 24 -7.10 -7.10 0.49
C VAL A 24 -8.16 -6.58 1.48
N ASP A 25 -8.97 -7.47 2.04
CA ASP A 25 -10.03 -7.16 3.00
C ASP A 25 -9.55 -7.02 4.46
N ASP A 26 -8.30 -7.36 4.76
CA ASP A 26 -7.75 -7.22 6.13
C ASP A 26 -7.58 -5.74 6.49
N PHE A 27 -7.31 -4.86 5.53
CA PHE A 27 -7.07 -3.44 5.79
C PHE A 27 -7.84 -2.56 4.80
N PRO A 28 -9.18 -2.46 4.94
CA PRO A 28 -10.02 -1.81 3.94
C PRO A 28 -9.69 -0.32 3.76
N GLY A 29 -9.18 0.35 4.80
CA GLY A 29 -8.75 1.75 4.72
C GLY A 29 -7.51 1.99 3.84
N GLY A 30 -6.72 0.94 3.58
CA GLY A 30 -5.49 0.99 2.80
C GLY A 30 -5.64 0.56 1.34
N ILE A 31 -6.84 0.21 0.90
CA ILE A 31 -7.11 -0.17 -0.48
C ILE A 31 -7.35 1.08 -1.31
N GLU A 32 -6.64 1.23 -2.43
CA GLU A 32 -6.84 2.33 -3.37
C GLU A 32 -6.80 1.84 -4.82
N GLU A 33 -7.42 2.61 -5.72
CA GLU A 33 -7.33 2.39 -7.17
C GLU A 33 -6.13 3.18 -7.72
N ALA A 34 -5.18 2.48 -8.35
CA ALA A 34 -4.03 3.10 -8.99
C ALA A 34 -4.09 2.93 -10.50
N VAL A 35 -3.60 3.93 -11.22
CA VAL A 35 -3.39 3.83 -12.67
C VAL A 35 -2.04 3.15 -12.91
N ILE A 36 -2.08 1.90 -13.35
CA ILE A 36 -0.89 1.11 -13.67
C ILE A 36 -0.61 1.25 -15.16
N GLU A 37 0.61 1.67 -15.49
CA GLU A 37 1.06 1.66 -16.87
C GLU A 37 1.34 0.21 -17.30
N PRO A 38 0.73 -0.26 -18.40
CA PRO A 38 0.96 -1.61 -18.90
C PRO A 38 2.45 -1.85 -19.22
N GLU A 39 2.97 -3.01 -18.80
CA GLU A 39 4.39 -3.39 -18.94
C GLU A 39 4.89 -3.35 -20.40
N ASN A 40 3.98 -3.51 -21.36
CA ASN A 40 4.27 -3.52 -22.80
C ASN A 40 4.08 -2.14 -23.45
N LYS A 41 4.86 -1.14 -23.03
CA LYS A 41 4.90 0.22 -23.65
C LYS A 41 5.30 0.24 -25.14
N LYS A 42 5.74 -0.89 -25.70
CA LYS A 42 6.29 -1.01 -27.07
C LYS A 42 5.34 -1.62 -28.10
N GLN A 43 4.13 -2.02 -27.72
CA GLN A 43 3.14 -2.51 -28.68
C GLN A 43 2.29 -1.35 -29.20
N GLU A 44 2.09 -1.31 -30.52
CA GLU A 44 1.10 -0.45 -31.16
C GLU A 44 -0.16 -1.28 -31.45
N PRO A 45 -1.36 -0.80 -31.07
CA PRO A 45 -1.65 0.46 -30.39
C PRO A 45 -1.20 0.46 -28.93
N LYS A 46 -0.82 1.65 -28.41
CA LYS A 46 -0.46 1.83 -26.99
C LYS A 46 -1.61 1.31 -26.12
N PRO A 47 -1.37 0.31 -25.24
CA PRO A 47 -2.41 -0.18 -24.36
C PRO A 47 -2.89 0.93 -23.42
N GLU A 48 -4.20 0.98 -23.19
CA GLU A 48 -4.81 1.97 -22.29
C GLU A 48 -4.30 1.76 -20.85
N PRO A 49 -4.16 2.85 -20.06
CA PRO A 49 -3.79 2.74 -18.66
C PRO A 49 -4.81 1.87 -17.92
N LEU A 50 -4.34 0.84 -17.22
CA LEU A 50 -5.20 -0.04 -16.42
C LEU A 50 -5.41 0.59 -15.06
N LYS A 51 -6.66 0.54 -14.57
CA LYS A 51 -7.00 0.93 -13.21
C LYS A 51 -7.13 -0.34 -12.40
N GLU A 52 -6.22 -0.54 -11.46
CA GLU A 52 -6.23 -1.73 -10.61
C GLU A 52 -6.36 -1.33 -9.15
N LYS A 53 -7.21 -2.06 -8.42
CA LYS A 53 -7.51 -1.82 -7.01
C LYS A 53 -6.72 -2.80 -6.16
N HIS A 54 -5.82 -2.28 -5.32
CA HIS A 54 -4.91 -3.09 -4.50
C HIS A 54 -4.74 -2.50 -3.11
N LEU A 55 -4.26 -3.33 -2.18
CA LEU A 55 -3.83 -2.89 -0.87
C LEU A 55 -2.47 -2.18 -0.99
N TYR A 56 -2.42 -0.89 -0.71
CA TYR A 56 -1.19 -0.09 -0.83
C TYR A 56 -0.65 0.39 0.51
N ALA A 57 -1.45 0.31 1.58
CA ALA A 57 -1.05 0.72 2.91
C ALA A 57 -1.73 -0.06 4.02
N VAL A 58 -1.16 0.00 5.21
CA VAL A 58 -1.72 -0.52 6.45
C VAL A 58 -2.10 0.67 7.34
N PRO A 59 -3.39 0.89 7.66
CA PRO A 59 -3.83 1.82 8.68
C PRO A 59 -3.26 1.41 10.04
N LEU A 60 -2.47 2.28 10.67
CA LEU A 60 -1.71 1.93 11.86
C LEU A 60 -2.60 1.72 13.09
N ASP A 61 -3.76 2.39 13.14
CA ASP A 61 -4.78 2.19 14.17
C ASP A 61 -5.45 0.81 14.13
N GLU A 62 -5.30 0.05 13.05
CA GLU A 62 -5.78 -1.33 12.92
C GLU A 62 -4.73 -2.39 13.27
N THR A 63 -3.53 -1.98 13.70
CA THR A 63 -2.40 -2.88 13.96
C THR A 63 -2.25 -3.23 15.44
N LYS A 64 -1.86 -4.48 15.73
CA LYS A 64 -1.49 -4.93 17.08
C LYS A 64 -0.44 -4.00 17.70
N TRP A 65 0.58 -3.66 16.92
CA TRP A 65 1.73 -2.89 17.39
C TRP A 65 1.34 -1.53 17.98
N PHE A 66 0.47 -0.76 17.31
CA PHE A 66 0.03 0.53 17.83
C PHE A 66 -0.89 0.38 19.04
N ARG A 67 -1.77 -0.63 19.02
CA ARG A 67 -2.69 -0.92 20.12
C ARG A 67 -1.95 -1.29 21.41
N GLU A 68 -0.95 -2.16 21.34
CA GLU A 68 -0.16 -2.61 22.50
C GLU A 68 0.68 -1.48 23.12
N ASN A 69 1.04 -0.46 22.34
CA ASN A 69 1.85 0.66 22.79
C ASN A 69 1.02 1.91 23.13
N GLU A 70 -0.31 1.78 23.18
CA GLU A 70 -1.24 2.89 23.48
C GLU A 70 -1.05 4.10 22.55
N LEU A 71 -0.64 3.85 21.29
CA LEU A 71 -0.41 4.88 20.29
C LEU A 71 -1.69 5.14 19.50
N SER A 72 -2.06 6.42 19.36
CA SER A 72 -3.13 6.84 18.47
C SER A 72 -2.62 6.84 17.02
N GLY A 73 -2.69 5.67 16.38
CA GLY A 73 -2.35 5.49 14.96
C GLY A 73 -3.38 6.11 14.01
N LEU A 74 -4.37 6.83 14.55
CA LEU A 74 -5.53 7.31 13.81
C LEU A 74 -5.11 8.23 12.66
N GLY A 75 -5.51 7.84 11.44
CA GLY A 75 -5.20 8.60 10.23
C GLY A 75 -3.76 8.45 9.73
N LEU A 76 -2.95 7.57 10.34
CA LEU A 76 -1.61 7.24 9.90
C LEU A 76 -1.57 5.90 9.16
N TYR A 77 -0.86 5.90 8.05
CA TYR A 77 -0.74 4.78 7.13
C TYR A 77 0.73 4.40 6.94
N ALA A 78 1.04 3.11 7.09
CA ALA A 78 2.32 2.54 6.69
C ALA A 78 2.24 2.04 5.25
N MET A 79 3.30 2.25 4.46
CA MET A 79 3.32 1.95 3.03
C MET A 79 4.76 1.70 2.57
N ILE A 80 4.93 1.12 1.38
CA ILE A 80 6.25 0.90 0.76
C ILE A 80 6.32 1.71 -0.54
N PRO A 81 7.21 2.72 -0.65
CA PRO A 81 7.44 3.42 -1.91
C PRO A 81 8.00 2.50 -2.99
N VAL A 82 7.58 2.68 -4.26
CA VAL A 82 8.10 1.89 -5.39
C VAL A 82 9.61 2.06 -5.63
N ASN A 83 10.20 3.16 -5.17
CA ASN A 83 11.61 3.49 -5.33
C ASN A 83 12.48 3.11 -4.12
N VAL A 84 11.97 2.29 -3.19
CA VAL A 84 12.75 1.80 -2.05
C VAL A 84 13.94 0.95 -2.53
N PRO A 85 15.15 1.07 -1.94
CA PRO A 85 16.33 0.32 -2.41
C PRO A 85 16.22 -1.20 -2.29
N ASP A 86 15.43 -1.70 -1.34
CA ASP A 86 15.28 -3.13 -1.05
C ASP A 86 13.82 -3.42 -0.67
N ILE A 87 13.02 -3.78 -1.67
CA ILE A 87 11.59 -4.04 -1.53
C ILE A 87 11.34 -5.24 -0.61
N GLU A 88 12.13 -6.31 -0.74
CA GLU A 88 11.94 -7.53 0.05
C GLU A 88 12.16 -7.29 1.54
N LYS A 89 13.18 -6.51 1.92
CA LYS A 89 13.36 -6.12 3.32
C LYS A 89 12.25 -5.20 3.81
N ALA A 90 11.78 -4.27 2.98
CA ALA A 90 10.65 -3.41 3.32
C ALA A 90 9.37 -4.24 3.55
N LYS A 91 9.12 -5.24 2.70
CA LYS A 91 8.03 -6.21 2.87
C LYS A 91 8.16 -7.01 4.16
N ALA A 92 9.37 -7.45 4.53
CA ALA A 92 9.59 -8.17 5.79
C ALA A 92 9.24 -7.33 7.02
N VAL A 93 9.54 -6.03 7.01
CA VAL A 93 9.11 -5.09 8.07
C VAL A 93 7.60 -4.90 8.03
N MET A 94 7.02 -4.73 6.84
CA MET A 94 5.58 -4.54 6.69
C MET A 94 4.77 -5.73 7.19
N ARG A 95 5.24 -6.97 7.02
CA ARG A 95 4.59 -8.16 7.59
C ARG A 95 4.42 -8.06 9.11
N LYS A 96 5.42 -7.53 9.82
CA LYS A 96 5.33 -7.31 11.27
C LYS A 96 4.37 -6.19 11.64
N ILE A 97 4.34 -5.12 10.83
CA ILE A 97 3.41 -4.01 11.05
C ILE A 97 1.96 -4.46 10.81
N ALA A 98 1.74 -5.28 9.80
CA ALA A 98 0.42 -5.79 9.40
C ALA A 98 -0.13 -6.88 10.35
N GLU A 99 0.56 -7.23 11.43
CA GLU A 99 0.02 -8.16 12.42
C GLU A 99 -1.22 -7.57 13.09
N LYS A 100 -2.33 -8.34 13.04
CA LYS A 100 -3.60 -8.03 13.71
C LYS A 100 -3.73 -8.89 14.96
N GLU A 101 -4.17 -8.29 16.07
CA GLU A 101 -4.62 -8.98 17.29
C GLU A 101 -5.91 -8.38 17.86
#